data_AF-X8J9P6-F1
#
_entry.id   AF-X8J9P6-F1
#
_cell.length_a   1.000
_cell.length_b   1.000
_cell.length_c   1.000
_cell.angle_alpha   90.00
_cell.angle_beta   90.00
_cell.angle_gamma   90.00
#
_symmetry.space_group_name_H-M   'P 1'
#
loop_
_entity.id
_entity.type
_entity.pdbx_description
1 polymer ?
#
loop_
_entity_poly.entity_id
_entity_poly.type
_entity_poly.pdbx_seq_one_letter_code
_entity_poly.pdbx_strand_id
1 'polypeptide(L)'
;MIFKISGLFIGLLFGFLLKRGRFCPTGTIRDIYLEKKYYNAVLILAVIATEGVLYHLLVGSGVITTPFFGCYSLIAVPIGGFIFGIGAVMTNGCITSTLVKVGDGRIIGILSLIVFAITEFFTNKWVFKPFTQKLMGFKEVYDIDLFDMPISPLIVFVPLVVVLYVVMIRHYRSHKPKYKLPQRYAGLRHVFCEKIWSREVTVVLIGIVMGTAFYFSNLTDRNGGISISDPILSWFNMITHTHSEPIG
;
A
#
# COMPACT_ATOMS: atom_id res chain seq x y z
N MET A 1 -19.06 12.48 -11.88
CA MET A 1 -19.34 12.34 -10.43
C MET A 1 -19.28 10.89 -9.97
N ILE A 2 -19.98 9.96 -10.63
CA ILE A 2 -19.97 8.51 -10.31
C ILE A 2 -18.56 7.89 -10.24
N PHE A 3 -17.66 8.23 -11.17
CA PHE A 3 -16.29 7.72 -11.15
C PHE A 3 -15.44 8.23 -9.98
N LYS A 4 -15.73 9.39 -9.38
CA LYS A 4 -14.98 9.86 -8.19
C LYS A 4 -15.39 9.11 -6.92
N ILE A 5 -16.61 8.57 -6.88
CA ILE A 5 -17.14 7.81 -5.74
C ILE A 5 -16.52 6.40 -5.69
N SER A 6 -16.07 5.85 -6.83
CA SER A 6 -15.40 4.54 -6.86
C SER A 6 -14.14 4.52 -6.00
N GLY A 7 -13.34 5.60 -6.02
CA GLY A 7 -12.15 5.75 -5.19
C GLY A 7 -12.47 5.71 -3.69
N LEU A 8 -13.58 6.32 -3.27
CA LEU A 8 -14.05 6.25 -1.89
C LEU A 8 -14.43 4.82 -1.49
N PHE A 9 -15.11 4.09 -2.38
CA PHE A 9 -15.52 2.71 -2.13
C PHE A 9 -14.31 1.77 -2.02
N ILE A 10 -13.32 1.92 -2.90
CA ILE A 10 -12.07 1.14 -2.87
C ILE A 10 -11.24 1.47 -1.63
N GLY A 11 -11.12 2.76 -1.27
CA GLY A 11 -10.45 3.19 -0.06
C GLY A 11 -11.11 2.65 1.21
N LEU A 12 -12.44 2.63 1.25
CA LEU A 12 -13.20 2.05 2.36
C LEU A 12 -13.01 0.54 2.44
N LEU A 13 -13.04 -0.16 1.31
CA LEU A 13 -12.78 -1.60 1.25
C LEU A 13 -11.35 -1.94 1.70
N PHE A 14 -10.36 -1.19 1.23
CA PHE A 14 -8.96 -1.33 1.61
C PHE A 14 -8.76 -1.08 3.11
N GLY A 15 -9.30 0.01 3.65
CA GLY A 15 -9.25 0.32 5.08
C GLY A 15 -9.93 -0.73 5.94
N PHE A 16 -11.07 -1.27 5.48
CA PHE A 16 -11.77 -2.36 6.15
C PHE A 16 -10.92 -3.64 6.21
N LEU A 17 -10.29 -4.02 5.09
CA LEU A 17 -9.39 -5.18 5.02
C LEU A 17 -8.17 -4.99 5.93
N LEU A 18 -7.54 -3.81 5.93
CA LEU A 18 -6.41 -3.50 6.82
C LEU A 18 -6.78 -3.63 8.30
N LYS A 19 -7.92 -3.04 8.70
CA LYS A 19 -8.42 -3.11 10.07
C LYS A 19 -8.73 -4.55 10.49
N ARG A 20 -9.36 -5.33 9.61
CA ARG A 20 -9.74 -6.72 9.94
C ARG A 20 -8.55 -7.67 9.93
N GLY A 21 -7.65 -7.52 8.97
CA GLY A 21 -6.46 -8.34 8.82
C GLY A 21 -5.35 -8.02 9.81
N ARG A 22 -5.43 -6.88 10.51
CA ARG A 22 -4.36 -6.33 11.36
C ARG A 22 -3.00 -6.36 10.62
N PHE A 23 -3.05 -6.10 9.31
CA PHE A 23 -1.89 -6.14 8.44
C PHE A 23 -1.23 -4.77 8.44
N CYS A 24 0.02 -4.72 8.89
CA CYS A 24 0.82 -3.51 8.93
C CYS A 24 2.22 -3.89 8.44
N PRO A 25 2.63 -3.49 7.22
CA PRO A 25 3.92 -3.92 6.67
C PRO A 25 5.09 -3.65 7.62
N THR A 26 5.15 -2.46 8.23
CA THR A 26 6.17 -2.09 9.22
C THR A 26 6.12 -2.96 10.47
N GLY A 27 4.92 -3.25 10.98
CA GLY A 27 4.73 -4.16 12.11
C GLY A 27 5.15 -5.59 11.78
N THR A 28 4.80 -6.05 10.57
CA THR A 28 5.14 -7.38 10.06
C THR A 28 6.65 -7.53 9.89
N ILE A 29 7.37 -6.50 9.43
CA ILE A 29 8.85 -6.47 9.40
C ILE A 29 9.44 -6.54 10.81
N ARG A 30 8.89 -5.75 11.75
CA ARG A 30 9.32 -5.78 13.15
C ARG A 30 9.14 -7.17 13.79
N ASP A 31 8.03 -7.84 13.51
CA ASP A 31 7.74 -9.19 14.01
C ASP A 31 8.71 -10.24 13.44
N ILE A 32 9.20 -10.07 12.21
CA ILE A 32 10.24 -10.94 11.63
C ILE A 32 11.53 -10.82 12.45
N TYR A 33 11.92 -9.61 12.81
CA TYR A 33 13.17 -9.37 13.54
C TYR A 33 13.07 -9.74 15.03
N LEU A 34 12.01 -9.30 15.72
CA LEU A 34 11.84 -9.49 17.17
C LEU A 34 11.31 -10.88 17.53
N GLU A 35 10.26 -11.35 16.84
CA GLU A 35 9.60 -12.62 17.16
C GLU A 35 10.13 -13.80 16.33
N LYS A 36 11.10 -13.56 15.42
CA LYS A 36 11.68 -14.55 14.49
C LYS A 36 10.62 -15.29 13.65
N LYS A 37 9.47 -14.65 13.40
CA LYS A 37 8.38 -15.19 12.58
C LYS A 37 8.66 -14.94 11.10
N TYR A 38 9.58 -15.70 10.50
CA TYR A 38 9.97 -15.54 9.09
C TYR A 38 8.81 -15.67 8.08
N TYR A 39 7.73 -16.38 8.46
CA TYR A 39 6.52 -16.50 7.63
C TYR A 39 5.89 -15.15 7.25
N ASN A 40 6.03 -14.14 8.12
CA ASN A 40 5.54 -12.79 7.88
C ASN A 40 6.19 -12.15 6.64
N ALA A 41 7.41 -12.56 6.24
CA ALA A 41 8.06 -12.08 5.02
C ALA A 41 7.31 -12.56 3.76
N VAL A 42 6.85 -13.81 3.78
CA VAL A 42 6.07 -14.41 2.68
C VAL A 42 4.77 -13.64 2.47
N LEU A 43 4.14 -13.17 3.54
CA LEU A 43 2.91 -12.37 3.46
C LEU A 43 3.13 -11.02 2.76
N ILE A 44 4.22 -10.31 3.09
CA ILE A 44 4.56 -9.03 2.44
C ILE A 44 4.88 -9.26 0.96
N LEU A 45 5.72 -10.25 0.66
CA LEU A 45 6.09 -10.59 -0.71
C LEU A 45 4.88 -11.04 -1.53
N ALA A 46 3.93 -11.75 -0.91
CA ALA A 46 2.72 -12.19 -1.60
C ALA A 46 1.85 -11.01 -2.02
N VAL A 47 1.66 -9.98 -1.17
CA VAL A 47 0.92 -8.76 -1.55
C VAL A 47 1.59 -8.10 -2.76
N ILE A 48 2.90 -7.83 -2.66
CA ILE A 48 3.67 -7.13 -3.72
C ILE A 48 3.63 -7.93 -5.02
N ALA A 49 3.83 -9.24 -4.95
CA ALA A 49 3.82 -10.10 -6.13
C ALA A 49 2.44 -10.17 -6.78
N THR A 50 1.36 -10.22 -5.99
CA THR A 50 -0.02 -10.19 -6.54
C THR A 50 -0.33 -8.88 -7.23
N GLU A 51 0.02 -7.76 -6.61
CA GLU A 51 -0.15 -6.44 -7.18
C GLU A 51 0.64 -6.32 -8.49
N GLY A 52 1.90 -6.77 -8.51
CA GLY A 52 2.75 -6.77 -9.69
C GLY A 52 2.17 -7.60 -10.86
N VAL A 53 1.67 -8.83 -10.59
CA VAL A 53 1.02 -9.65 -11.64
C VAL A 53 -0.21 -8.95 -12.20
N LEU A 54 -1.10 -8.47 -11.34
CA LEU A 54 -2.31 -7.76 -11.76
C LEU A 54 -1.94 -6.52 -12.58
N TYR A 55 -1.03 -5.69 -12.08
CA TYR A 55 -0.56 -4.50 -12.76
C TYR A 55 -0.04 -4.80 -14.18
N HIS A 56 0.91 -5.74 -14.32
CA HIS A 56 1.47 -6.07 -15.62
C HIS A 56 0.46 -6.74 -16.58
N LEU A 57 -0.54 -7.45 -16.05
CA LEU A 57 -1.63 -8.01 -16.86
C LEU A 57 -2.55 -6.90 -17.39
N LEU A 58 -2.86 -5.90 -16.56
CA LEU A 58 -3.66 -4.74 -16.98
C LEU A 58 -2.92 -3.85 -17.99
N VAL A 59 -1.60 -3.71 -17.87
CA VAL A 59 -0.77 -3.03 -18.88
C VAL A 59 -0.70 -3.85 -20.17
N GLY A 60 -0.43 -5.15 -20.09
CA GLY A 60 -0.32 -6.03 -21.26
C GLY A 60 -1.62 -6.21 -22.06
N SER A 61 -2.78 -6.00 -21.42
CA SER A 61 -4.10 -6.02 -22.07
C SER A 61 -4.50 -4.67 -22.69
N GLY A 62 -3.67 -3.64 -22.57
CA GLY A 62 -3.93 -2.31 -23.14
C GLY A 62 -5.08 -1.54 -22.48
N VAL A 63 -5.60 -2.04 -21.34
CA VAL A 63 -6.71 -1.42 -20.59
C VAL A 63 -6.22 -0.17 -19.84
N ILE A 64 -4.96 -0.14 -19.45
CA ILE A 64 -4.31 0.98 -18.78
C ILE A 64 -3.17 1.47 -19.69
N THR A 65 -3.15 2.78 -19.99
CA THR A 65 -1.97 3.41 -20.59
C THR A 65 -0.83 3.30 -19.60
N THR A 66 0.32 2.74 -20.01
CA THR A 66 1.54 2.62 -19.18
C THR A 66 1.66 3.82 -18.24
N PRO A 67 1.49 3.66 -16.92
CA PRO A 67 1.65 4.79 -16.05
C PRO A 67 3.09 5.26 -16.21
N PHE A 68 3.20 6.57 -16.40
CA PHE A 68 4.42 7.33 -16.30
C PHE A 68 4.85 7.27 -14.83
N PHE A 69 5.30 6.12 -14.33
CA PHE A 69 6.13 6.15 -13.13
C PHE A 69 7.29 7.07 -13.51
N GLY A 70 7.26 8.28 -12.96
CA GLY A 70 8.25 9.29 -13.27
C GLY A 70 9.65 8.78 -12.96
N CYS A 71 10.66 9.54 -13.35
CA CYS A 71 12.04 9.26 -12.98
C CYS A 71 12.13 8.99 -11.47
N TYR A 72 12.59 7.80 -11.09
CA TYR A 72 12.98 7.57 -9.71
C TYR A 72 14.49 7.77 -9.60
N SER A 73 14.92 8.51 -8.57
CA SER A 73 16.33 8.64 -8.26
C SER A 73 16.78 7.44 -7.43
N LEU A 74 17.83 6.78 -7.89
CA LEU A 74 18.50 5.69 -7.16
C LEU A 74 19.06 6.13 -5.80
N ILE A 75 19.23 7.44 -5.58
CA ILE A 75 19.79 8.00 -4.35
C ILE A 75 18.68 8.54 -3.45
N ALA A 76 17.70 9.26 -4.02
CA ALA A 76 16.62 9.84 -3.22
C ALA A 76 15.71 8.77 -2.60
N VAL A 77 15.43 7.67 -3.31
CA VAL A 77 14.55 6.58 -2.84
C VAL A 77 15.09 5.91 -1.55
N PRO A 78 16.34 5.41 -1.48
CA PRO A 78 16.84 4.77 -0.26
C PRO A 78 16.98 5.76 0.91
N ILE A 79 17.41 7.00 0.66
CA ILE A 79 17.53 8.02 1.71
C ILE A 79 16.15 8.40 2.26
N GLY A 80 15.18 8.65 1.37
CA GLY A 80 13.80 8.94 1.74
C GLY A 80 13.15 7.77 2.49
N GLY A 81 13.35 6.55 2.01
CA GLY A 81 12.87 5.33 2.67
C GLY A 81 13.46 5.14 4.08
N PHE A 82 14.74 5.47 4.28
CA PHE A 82 15.39 5.41 5.59
C PHE A 82 14.80 6.42 6.58
N ILE A 83 14.65 7.69 6.16
CA ILE A 83 14.05 8.74 6.99
C ILE A 83 12.58 8.41 7.31
N PHE A 84 11.83 7.93 6.31
CA PHE A 84 10.45 7.46 6.50
C PHE A 84 10.38 6.30 7.51
N GLY A 85 11.31 5.35 7.43
CA GLY A 85 11.41 4.23 8.36
C GLY A 85 11.61 4.68 9.81
N ILE A 86 12.52 5.64 10.05
CA ILE A 86 12.74 6.22 11.38
C ILE A 86 11.45 6.87 11.90
N GLY A 87 10.78 7.68 11.07
CA GLY A 87 9.51 8.32 11.43
C GLY A 87 8.39 7.32 11.74
N ALA A 88 8.30 6.23 10.98
CA ALA A 88 7.31 5.17 11.20
C ALA A 88 7.53 4.44 12.54
N VAL A 89 8.79 4.26 12.96
CA VAL A 89 9.10 3.68 14.27
C VAL A 89 8.73 4.65 15.40
N MET A 90 9.07 5.94 15.26
CA MET A 90 8.76 6.98 16.27
C MET A 90 7.26 7.16 16.47
N THR A 91 6.45 7.04 15.41
CA THR A 91 4.98 7.16 15.46
C THR A 91 4.27 5.83 15.79
N ASN A 92 5.04 4.77 16.07
CA ASN A 92 4.55 3.42 16.36
C ASN A 92 3.59 2.88 15.27
N GLY A 93 3.86 3.21 14.00
CA GLY A 93 3.07 2.77 12.85
C GLY A 93 3.46 3.48 11.55
N CYS A 94 3.20 2.83 10.42
CA CYS A 94 3.24 3.49 9.12
C CYS A 94 1.95 4.27 8.86
N ILE A 95 1.96 5.09 7.80
CA ILE A 95 0.84 5.97 7.44
C ILE A 95 -0.51 5.23 7.30
N THR A 96 -0.50 4.01 6.74
CA THR A 96 -1.69 3.13 6.67
C THR A 96 -2.23 2.79 8.06
N SER A 97 -1.35 2.37 8.97
CA SER A 97 -1.74 2.01 10.34
C SER A 97 -2.23 3.22 11.12
N THR A 98 -1.64 4.39 10.88
CA THR A 98 -2.07 5.65 11.47
C THR A 98 -3.49 6.01 11.04
N LEU A 99 -3.82 5.91 9.75
CA LEU A 99 -5.18 6.12 9.25
C LEU A 99 -6.20 5.15 9.86
N VAL A 100 -5.83 3.88 10.02
CA VAL A 100 -6.70 2.90 10.71
C VAL A 100 -6.91 3.29 12.17
N LYS A 101 -5.86 3.72 12.89
CA LYS A 101 -5.97 4.20 14.28
C LYS A 101 -6.83 5.45 14.40
N VAL A 102 -6.77 6.36 13.43
CA VAL A 102 -7.67 7.53 13.34
C VAL A 102 -9.11 7.07 13.18
N GLY A 103 -9.37 6.11 12.29
CA GLY A 103 -10.69 5.50 12.12
C GLY A 103 -11.21 4.75 13.36
N ASP A 104 -10.33 4.27 14.23
CA ASP A 104 -10.66 3.70 15.54
C ASP A 104 -10.87 4.75 16.64
N GLY A 105 -10.64 6.04 16.36
CA GLY A 105 -10.78 7.14 17.33
C GLY A 105 -9.60 7.28 18.29
N ARG A 106 -8.43 6.71 17.98
CA ARG A 106 -7.26 6.77 18.85
C ARG A 106 -6.54 8.12 18.70
N ILE A 107 -6.40 8.86 19.81
CA ILE A 107 -5.74 10.17 19.86
C ILE A 107 -4.33 10.13 19.24
N ILE A 108 -3.57 9.06 19.50
CA ILE A 108 -2.22 8.91 18.96
C ILE A 108 -2.19 8.78 17.42
N GLY A 109 -3.26 8.24 16.82
CA GLY A 109 -3.42 8.19 15.37
C GLY A 109 -3.65 9.58 14.79
N ILE A 110 -4.47 10.39 15.45
CA ILE A 110 -4.77 11.76 15.00
C ILE A 110 -3.50 12.62 15.07
N LEU A 111 -2.77 12.54 16.19
CA LEU A 111 -1.52 13.30 16.36
C LEU A 111 -0.47 12.91 15.31
N SER A 112 -0.28 11.61 15.07
CA SER A 112 0.69 11.15 14.07
C SER A 112 0.27 11.54 12.65
N LEU A 113 -1.03 11.50 12.31
CA LEU A 113 -1.53 11.94 11.00
C LEU A 113 -1.23 13.41 10.74
N ILE A 114 -1.43 14.28 11.74
CA ILE A 114 -1.14 15.71 11.64
C ILE A 114 0.35 15.94 11.38
N VAL A 115 1.23 15.25 12.12
CA VAL A 115 2.69 15.35 11.92
C VAL A 115 3.07 14.88 10.52
N PHE A 116 2.53 13.74 10.04
CA PHE A 116 2.78 13.27 8.68
C PHE A 116 2.35 14.28 7.62
N ALA A 117 1.13 14.83 7.72
CA ALA A 117 0.61 15.81 6.77
C ALA A 117 1.44 17.10 6.74
N ILE A 118 1.86 17.59 7.91
CA ILE A 118 2.72 18.76 8.02
C ILE A 118 4.10 18.46 7.40
N THR A 119 4.75 17.37 7.77
CA THR A 119 6.06 17.00 7.20
C THR A 119 5.98 16.86 5.69
N GLU A 120 4.97 16.18 5.17
CA GLU A 120 4.74 16.03 3.74
C GLU A 120 4.56 17.37 3.03
N PHE A 121 3.78 18.28 3.62
CA PHE A 121 3.62 19.65 3.10
C PHE A 121 4.93 20.43 3.08
N PHE A 122 5.75 20.35 4.14
CA PHE A 122 7.05 21.02 4.20
C PHE A 122 8.06 20.48 3.18
N THR A 123 8.05 19.16 2.97
CA THR A 123 8.91 18.49 1.98
C THR A 123 8.49 18.84 0.55
N ASN A 124 7.19 18.95 0.27
CA ASN A 124 6.67 19.17 -1.07
C ASN A 124 6.56 20.64 -1.49
N LYS A 125 6.23 21.57 -0.59
CA LYS A 125 5.93 22.97 -0.95
C LYS A 125 6.91 24.03 -0.46
N TRP A 126 7.55 23.81 0.69
CA TRP A 126 8.25 24.87 1.42
C TRP A 126 9.78 24.74 1.29
N VAL A 127 10.50 24.77 2.41
CA VAL A 127 11.96 24.97 2.49
C VAL A 127 12.75 23.84 1.85
N PHE A 128 12.18 22.63 1.79
CA PHE A 128 12.88 21.44 1.30
C PHE A 128 12.70 21.17 -0.20
N LYS A 129 11.82 21.89 -0.91
CA LYS A 129 11.59 21.70 -2.36
C LYS A 129 12.88 21.78 -3.22
N PRO A 130 13.77 22.78 -3.07
CA PRO A 130 15.00 22.83 -3.88
C PRO A 130 16.00 21.72 -3.50
N PHE A 131 15.94 21.21 -2.27
CA PHE A 131 16.78 20.11 -1.82
C PHE A 131 16.27 18.77 -2.34
N THR A 132 14.95 18.53 -2.30
CA THR A 132 14.32 17.33 -2.85
C THR A 132 14.47 17.26 -4.35
N GLN A 133 14.29 18.37 -5.08
CA GLN A 133 14.50 18.40 -6.53
C GLN A 133 15.96 18.15 -6.92
N LYS A 134 16.92 18.71 -6.18
CA LYS A 134 18.35 18.40 -6.40
C LYS A 134 18.66 16.93 -6.15
N LEU A 135 18.08 16.33 -5.10
CA LEU A 135 18.23 14.90 -4.81
C LEU A 135 17.57 14.01 -5.88
N MET A 136 16.41 14.41 -6.40
CA MET A 136 15.70 13.69 -7.46
C MET A 136 16.45 13.74 -8.80
N GLY A 137 17.14 14.85 -9.12
CA GLY A 137 17.95 14.98 -10.33
C GLY A 137 19.25 14.15 -10.33
N PHE A 138 19.64 13.55 -9.19
CA PHE A 138 20.79 12.66 -9.15
C PHE A 138 20.42 11.25 -9.62
N LYS A 139 20.93 10.88 -10.80
CA LYS A 139 20.85 9.52 -11.37
C LYS A 139 19.40 9.03 -11.50
N GLU A 140 18.65 9.77 -12.31
CA GLU A 140 17.30 9.42 -12.74
C GLU A 140 17.33 8.11 -13.56
N VAL A 141 16.50 7.16 -13.16
CA VAL A 141 16.22 5.96 -13.94
C VAL A 141 14.78 6.05 -14.43
N TYR A 142 14.58 5.84 -15.72
CA TYR A 142 13.27 5.83 -16.35
C TYR A 142 12.73 4.40 -16.31
N ASP A 143 11.48 4.23 -15.85
CA ASP A 143 10.83 2.91 -15.84
C ASP A 143 10.58 2.34 -17.25
N ILE A 144 10.69 3.16 -18.31
CA ILE A 144 10.66 2.74 -19.71
C ILE A 144 11.78 1.74 -20.05
N ASP A 145 12.97 1.88 -19.44
CA ASP A 145 14.08 0.95 -19.65
C ASP A 145 13.77 -0.45 -19.11
N LEU A 146 12.82 -0.56 -18.16
CA LEU A 146 12.34 -1.83 -17.61
C LEU A 146 11.36 -2.54 -18.56
N PHE A 147 10.63 -1.78 -19.39
CA PHE A 147 9.72 -2.30 -20.42
C PHE A 147 10.44 -2.68 -21.72
N ASP A 148 11.63 -2.13 -21.98
CA ASP A 148 12.50 -2.51 -23.10
C ASP A 148 13.30 -3.80 -22.86
N MET A 149 13.20 -4.41 -21.67
CA MET A 149 13.80 -5.72 -21.44
C MET A 149 13.09 -6.81 -22.26
N PRO A 150 13.84 -7.74 -22.88
CA PRO A 150 13.29 -8.79 -23.75
C PRO A 150 12.41 -9.80 -22.99
N ILE A 151 12.39 -9.76 -21.67
CA ILE A 151 11.61 -10.65 -20.80
C ILE A 151 10.43 -9.85 -20.28
N SER A 152 9.21 -10.24 -20.68
CA SER A 152 7.99 -9.67 -20.08
C SER A 152 8.05 -9.84 -18.56
N PRO A 153 7.89 -8.77 -17.76
CA PRO A 153 7.92 -8.84 -16.29
C PRO A 153 6.97 -9.90 -15.71
N LEU A 154 5.90 -10.24 -16.44
CA LEU A 154 4.98 -11.33 -16.11
C LEU A 154 5.67 -12.69 -15.92
N ILE A 155 6.73 -12.99 -16.68
CA ILE A 155 7.45 -14.26 -16.58
C ILE A 155 8.17 -14.39 -15.23
N VAL A 156 8.51 -13.28 -14.57
CA VAL A 156 9.13 -13.29 -13.23
C VAL A 156 8.07 -13.29 -12.14
N PHE A 157 7.05 -12.44 -12.27
CA PHE A 157 6.04 -12.27 -11.23
C PHE A 157 5.08 -13.47 -11.12
N VAL A 158 4.72 -14.12 -12.23
CA VAL A 158 3.80 -15.29 -12.23
C VAL A 158 4.38 -16.47 -11.42
N PRO A 159 5.60 -17.00 -11.69
CA PRO A 159 6.14 -18.09 -10.91
C PRO A 159 6.39 -17.68 -9.45
N LEU A 160 6.79 -16.44 -9.20
CA LEU A 160 6.95 -15.92 -7.84
C LEU A 160 5.63 -15.98 -7.05
N VAL A 161 4.52 -15.50 -7.63
CA VAL A 161 3.19 -15.59 -7.02
C VAL A 161 2.81 -17.05 -6.77
N VAL A 162 3.00 -17.93 -7.75
CA VAL A 162 2.67 -19.36 -7.60
C VAL A 162 3.44 -19.98 -6.43
N VAL A 163 4.74 -19.75 -6.34
CA VAL A 163 5.58 -20.26 -5.24
C VAL A 163 5.10 -19.72 -3.89
N LEU A 164 4.85 -18.41 -3.78
CA LEU A 164 4.40 -17.78 -2.55
C LEU A 164 3.03 -18.29 -2.09
N TYR A 165 2.08 -18.46 -3.03
CA TYR A 165 0.75 -19.01 -2.73
C TYR A 165 0.83 -20.47 -2.31
N VAL A 166 1.69 -21.29 -2.94
CA VAL A 166 1.90 -22.68 -2.54
C VAL A 166 2.47 -22.75 -1.12
N VAL A 167 3.46 -21.92 -0.79
CA VAL A 167 4.02 -21.83 0.57
C VAL A 167 2.96 -21.39 1.57
N MET A 168 2.15 -20.38 1.22
CA MET A 168 1.06 -19.88 2.08
C MET A 168 -0.02 -20.93 2.32
N ILE A 169 -0.44 -21.66 1.29
CA ILE A 169 -1.43 -22.75 1.40
C ILE A 169 -0.88 -23.90 2.25
N ARG A 170 0.40 -24.27 2.08
CA ARG A 170 1.06 -25.29 2.90
C ARG A 170 1.11 -24.86 4.37
N HIS A 171 1.54 -23.63 4.63
CA HIS A 171 1.63 -23.10 5.99
C HIS A 171 0.26 -23.02 6.67
N TYR A 172 -0.76 -22.56 5.94
CA TYR A 172 -2.14 -22.50 6.42
C TYR A 172 -2.70 -23.89 6.74
N ARG A 173 -2.40 -24.91 5.92
CA ARG A 173 -2.81 -26.29 6.20
C ARG A 173 -2.14 -26.87 7.45
N SER A 174 -0.87 -26.55 7.68
CA SER A 174 -0.12 -27.03 8.84
C SER A 174 -0.48 -26.33 10.15
N HIS A 175 -0.86 -25.04 10.10
CA HIS A 175 -1.12 -24.22 11.30
C HIS A 175 -2.58 -23.80 11.46
N LYS A 176 -3.54 -24.63 11.01
CA LYS A 176 -4.97 -24.32 11.18
C LYS A 176 -5.27 -24.04 12.66
N PRO A 177 -5.89 -22.89 12.99
CA PRO A 177 -6.29 -22.61 14.36
C PRO A 177 -7.29 -23.67 14.81
N LYS A 178 -6.91 -24.48 15.81
CA LYS A 178 -7.72 -25.60 16.32
C LYS A 178 -8.97 -25.14 17.10
N TYR A 179 -9.09 -23.85 17.38
CA TYR A 179 -10.18 -23.28 18.18
C TYR A 179 -11.14 -22.45 17.32
N LYS A 180 -12.43 -22.82 17.32
CA LYS A 180 -13.51 -22.03 16.76
C LYS A 180 -14.24 -21.32 17.91
N LEU A 181 -14.30 -19.99 17.86
CA LEU A 181 -15.08 -19.20 18.81
C LEU A 181 -16.58 -19.49 18.62
N PRO A 182 -17.38 -19.55 19.70
CA PRO A 182 -18.83 -19.70 19.59
C PRO A 182 -19.43 -18.52 18.82
N GLN A 183 -20.33 -18.80 17.88
CA GLN A 183 -20.93 -17.79 17.01
C GLN A 183 -22.06 -17.07 17.75
N ARG A 184 -21.97 -15.75 17.91
CA ARG A 184 -23.01 -14.91 18.55
C ARG A 184 -24.00 -14.33 17.52
N TYR A 185 -23.59 -14.17 16.27
CA TYR A 185 -24.45 -13.69 15.17
C TYR A 185 -24.44 -14.64 13.97
N ALA A 186 -25.51 -14.63 13.17
CA ALA A 186 -25.64 -15.39 11.93
C ALA A 186 -25.58 -14.46 10.69
N GLY A 187 -25.18 -15.00 9.53
CA GLY A 187 -25.19 -14.30 8.23
C GLY A 187 -23.97 -13.41 7.93
N LEU A 188 -24.15 -12.38 7.07
CA LEU A 188 -23.07 -11.44 6.70
C LEU A 188 -22.45 -10.75 7.92
N ARG A 189 -23.26 -10.43 8.94
CA ARG A 189 -22.79 -9.78 10.17
C ARG A 189 -21.77 -10.64 10.93
N HIS A 190 -21.89 -11.96 10.86
CA HIS A 190 -20.91 -12.88 11.43
C HIS A 190 -19.58 -12.84 10.65
N VAL A 191 -19.64 -12.84 9.32
CA VAL A 191 -18.44 -12.85 8.45
C VAL A 191 -17.69 -11.53 8.53
N PHE A 192 -18.40 -10.40 8.55
CA PHE A 192 -17.82 -9.06 8.58
C PHE A 192 -17.38 -8.63 9.99
N CYS A 193 -18.21 -8.86 11.03
CA CYS A 193 -17.93 -8.32 12.37
C CYS A 193 -17.29 -9.33 13.33
N GLU A 194 -17.57 -10.64 13.20
CA GLU A 194 -17.26 -11.61 14.27
C GLU A 194 -16.16 -12.62 13.90
N LYS A 195 -16.12 -13.09 12.65
CA LYS A 195 -15.11 -14.03 12.16
C LYS A 195 -13.73 -13.40 12.10
N ILE A 196 -12.74 -13.88 12.85
CA ILE A 196 -11.34 -13.46 12.71
C ILE A 196 -10.85 -13.98 11.35
N TRP A 197 -10.42 -13.08 10.47
CA TRP A 197 -9.90 -13.48 9.16
C TRP A 197 -8.46 -13.93 9.32
N SER A 198 -8.09 -15.01 8.62
CA SER A 198 -6.70 -15.47 8.61
C SER A 198 -5.85 -14.48 7.82
N ARG A 199 -4.60 -14.30 8.25
CA ARG A 199 -3.70 -13.28 7.66
C ARG A 199 -3.51 -13.50 6.16
N GLU A 200 -3.50 -14.76 5.74
CA GLU A 200 -3.38 -15.21 4.36
C GLU A 200 -4.53 -14.70 3.49
N VAL A 201 -5.77 -14.86 3.94
CA VAL A 201 -6.96 -14.44 3.17
C VAL A 201 -6.99 -12.93 3.02
N THR A 202 -6.64 -12.21 4.08
CA THR A 202 -6.56 -10.75 4.03
C THR A 202 -5.49 -10.27 3.06
N VAL A 203 -4.30 -10.90 3.03
CA VAL A 203 -3.21 -10.56 2.11
C VAL A 203 -3.62 -10.75 0.65
N VAL A 204 -4.28 -11.87 0.32
CA VAL A 204 -4.80 -12.13 -1.03
C VAL A 204 -5.80 -11.05 -1.44
N LEU A 205 -6.74 -10.71 -0.55
CA LEU A 205 -7.76 -9.72 -0.85
C LEU A 205 -7.21 -8.31 -0.95
N ILE A 206 -6.23 -7.95 -0.11
CA ILE A 206 -5.52 -6.66 -0.21
C ILE A 206 -4.82 -6.56 -1.57
N GLY A 207 -4.10 -7.60 -2.00
CA GLY A 207 -3.41 -7.62 -3.29
C GLY A 207 -4.37 -7.47 -4.48
N ILE A 208 -5.52 -8.16 -4.45
CA ILE A 208 -6.56 -8.02 -5.49
C ILE A 208 -7.14 -6.60 -5.48
N VAL A 209 -7.41 -6.03 -4.30
CA VAL A 209 -7.94 -4.66 -4.18
C VAL A 209 -6.91 -3.64 -4.69
N MET A 210 -5.62 -3.81 -4.40
CA MET A 210 -4.55 -2.97 -4.93
C MET A 210 -4.44 -3.08 -6.46
N GLY A 211 -4.48 -4.29 -7.02
CA GLY A 211 -4.44 -4.50 -8.47
C GLY A 211 -5.65 -3.91 -9.20
N THR A 212 -6.85 -4.09 -8.65
CA THR A 212 -8.09 -3.51 -9.20
C THR A 212 -8.16 -1.99 -9.03
N ALA A 213 -7.49 -1.42 -8.04
CA ALA A 213 -7.43 0.03 -7.86
C ALA A 213 -6.78 0.73 -9.07
N PHE A 214 -5.80 0.12 -9.72
CA PHE A 214 -5.21 0.66 -10.95
C PHE A 214 -6.25 0.83 -12.06
N TYR A 215 -7.13 -0.17 -12.23
CA TYR A 215 -8.23 -0.10 -13.21
C TYR A 215 -9.18 1.07 -12.91
N PHE A 216 -9.62 1.18 -11.66
CA PHE A 216 -10.55 2.25 -11.27
C PHE A 216 -9.90 3.63 -11.27
N SER A 217 -8.59 3.73 -11.00
CA SER A 217 -7.85 4.98 -11.03
C SER A 217 -7.70 5.49 -12.47
N ASN A 218 -7.43 4.60 -13.43
CA ASN A 218 -7.39 4.92 -14.87
C ASN A 218 -8.73 5.49 -15.37
N LEU A 219 -9.86 5.00 -14.86
CA LEU A 219 -11.20 5.55 -15.16
C LEU A 219 -11.44 6.96 -14.60
N THR A 220 -10.58 7.42 -13.70
CA THR A 220 -10.63 8.77 -13.11
C THR A 220 -9.55 9.71 -13.65
N ASP A 221 -8.91 9.34 -14.76
CA ASP A 221 -7.77 10.06 -15.37
C ASP A 221 -6.56 10.19 -14.43
N ARG A 222 -6.43 9.28 -13.45
CA ARG A 222 -5.29 9.18 -12.54
C ARG A 222 -4.59 7.84 -12.79
N ASN A 223 -3.46 7.86 -13.48
CA ASN A 223 -2.69 6.64 -13.77
C ASN A 223 -1.74 6.27 -12.62
N GLY A 224 -2.29 5.79 -11.52
CA GLY A 224 -1.51 5.34 -10.36
C GLY A 224 -2.23 4.28 -9.52
N GLY A 225 -1.47 3.59 -8.68
CA GLY A 225 -2.00 2.59 -7.75
C GLY A 225 -2.69 3.22 -6.53
N ILE A 226 -2.85 2.43 -5.47
CA ILE A 226 -3.30 2.97 -4.18
C ILE A 226 -2.17 3.83 -3.59
N SER A 227 -2.40 5.13 -3.50
CA SER A 227 -1.52 6.08 -2.80
C SER A 227 -2.22 6.64 -1.56
N ILE A 228 -1.42 7.03 -0.58
CA ILE A 228 -1.88 7.47 0.73
C ILE A 228 -1.38 8.88 1.06
N SER A 229 -0.16 9.19 0.65
CA SER A 229 0.46 10.52 0.74
C SER A 229 -0.34 11.55 -0.07
N ASP A 230 -0.53 11.33 -1.38
CA ASP A 230 -1.14 12.35 -2.26
C ASP A 230 -2.55 12.76 -1.81
N PRO A 231 -3.44 11.83 -1.40
CA PRO A 231 -4.73 12.20 -0.83
C PRO A 231 -4.60 13.01 0.46
N ILE A 232 -3.69 12.64 1.39
CA ILE A 232 -3.49 13.41 2.63
C ILE A 232 -3.05 14.83 2.31
N LEU A 233 -2.11 15.01 1.38
CA LEU A 233 -1.69 16.32 0.92
C LEU A 233 -2.84 17.08 0.26
N SER A 234 -3.62 16.44 -0.60
CA SER A 234 -4.80 17.04 -1.23
C SER A 234 -5.82 17.53 -0.21
N TRP A 235 -6.07 16.77 0.85
CA TRP A 235 -6.96 17.18 1.94
C TRP A 235 -6.38 18.34 2.74
N PHE A 236 -5.09 18.27 3.07
CA PHE A 236 -4.38 19.33 3.78
C PHE A 236 -4.39 20.65 3.00
N ASN A 237 -4.20 20.58 1.68
CA ASN A 237 -4.28 21.70 0.76
C ASN A 237 -5.66 22.32 0.70
N MET A 238 -6.70 21.48 0.67
CA MET A 238 -8.09 21.94 0.71
C MET A 238 -8.41 22.69 2.00
N ILE A 239 -7.90 22.22 3.14
CA ILE A 239 -8.10 22.87 4.45
C ILE A 239 -7.31 24.18 4.55
N THR A 240 -6.09 24.22 4.02
CA THR A 240 -5.20 25.39 4.09
C THR A 240 -5.40 26.39 2.95
N HIS A 241 -6.30 26.12 2.00
CA HIS A 241 -6.48 26.88 0.76
C HIS A 241 -5.18 27.11 -0.02
N THR A 242 -4.23 26.18 0.06
CA THR A 242 -2.97 26.27 -0.69
C THR A 242 -3.03 25.36 -1.92
N HIS A 243 -2.96 25.92 -3.13
CA HIS A 243 -2.82 25.11 -4.34
C HIS A 243 -1.45 24.42 -4.37
N SER A 244 -1.37 23.17 -4.79
CA SER A 244 -0.10 22.57 -5.24
C SER A 244 -0.33 21.68 -6.43
N GLU A 245 0.63 21.74 -7.33
CA GLU A 245 0.87 20.69 -8.30
C GLU A 245 1.40 19.43 -7.59
N PRO A 246 0.92 18.23 -7.97
CA PRO A 246 1.55 16.99 -7.54
C PRO A 246 2.99 16.95 -8.06
N ILE A 247 3.90 16.41 -7.24
CA ILE A 247 5.24 16.10 -7.69
C ILE A 247 5.12 14.77 -8.41
N GLY A 248 5.22 14.80 -9.75
CA GLY A 248 5.46 13.68 -10.66
C GLY A 248 4.87 12.33 -10.27
#